data_AF-A0A972BAV3-F1
#
_entry.id   AF-A0A972BAV3-F1
#
_cell.length_a   1.000
_cell.length_b   1.000
_cell.length_c   1.000
_cell.angle_alpha   90.00
_cell.angle_beta   90.00
_cell.angle_gamma   90.00
#
_symmetry.space_group_name_H-M   'P 1'
#
loop_
_entity.id
_entity.type
_entity.pdbx_description
1 polymer ?
#
loop_
_entity_poly.entity_id
_entity_poly.type
_entity_poly.pdbx_seq_one_letter_code
_entity_poly.pdbx_strand_id
1 'polypeptide(L)'
;MSATLRLGHSEDDTLYNFNNNLIKPINFEKLFEILIKYLKNTHMTAQSTLSETETMPATEPEWSDELKQYARVELIPLYHQVIHTQLIDDIEDFGRRLTEAGQLFENKKLIDTGNRIVDYADQFEVEKLTKILKEFKHIFDHKQ
;
A
#
# COMPACT_ATOMS: atom_id res chain seq x y z
N MET A 1 5.49 31.01 -49.66
CA MET A 1 5.78 29.60 -49.97
C MET A 1 4.75 28.75 -49.26
N SER A 2 3.86 28.06 -49.98
CA SER A 2 2.90 27.13 -49.39
C SER A 2 2.89 25.88 -50.28
N ALA A 3 3.31 24.75 -49.71
CA ALA A 3 3.33 23.47 -50.40
C ALA A 3 2.01 22.75 -50.09
N THR A 4 1.18 22.56 -51.11
CA THR A 4 -0.08 21.82 -51.04
C THR A 4 0.20 20.32 -51.12
N LEU A 5 -0.06 19.58 -50.04
CA LEU A 5 -0.08 18.12 -50.04
C LEU A 5 -1.40 17.65 -50.67
N ARG A 6 -1.32 17.00 -51.83
CA ARG A 6 -2.46 16.36 -52.47
C ARG A 6 -2.74 15.03 -51.77
N LEU A 7 -3.87 14.97 -51.06
CA LEU A 7 -4.43 13.73 -50.53
C LEU A 7 -4.95 12.89 -51.71
N GLY A 8 -4.25 11.79 -52.00
CA GLY A 8 -4.70 10.78 -52.94
C GLY A 8 -5.94 10.09 -52.41
N HIS A 9 -6.95 10.03 -53.26
CA HIS A 9 -8.25 9.41 -53.04
C HIS A 9 -8.12 7.89 -53.22
N SER A 10 -8.19 7.13 -52.13
CA SER A 10 -8.48 5.69 -52.10
C SER A 10 -8.91 5.30 -50.68
N GLU A 11 -10.22 5.17 -50.48
CA GLU A 11 -10.90 5.02 -49.18
C GLU A 11 -10.78 3.63 -48.51
N ASP A 12 -9.81 2.77 -48.86
CA ASP A 12 -9.77 1.40 -48.32
C ASP A 12 -8.47 0.98 -47.59
N ASP A 13 -7.42 1.80 -47.60
CA ASP A 13 -6.11 1.39 -47.03
C ASP A 13 -5.88 1.78 -45.57
N THR A 14 -6.73 2.63 -44.97
CA THR A 14 -6.52 3.05 -43.58
C THR A 14 -6.84 1.95 -42.58
N LEU A 15 -7.78 1.05 -42.87
CA LEU A 15 -8.17 -0.02 -41.94
C LEU A 15 -7.09 -1.10 -41.82
N TYR A 16 -6.36 -1.39 -42.91
CA TYR A 16 -5.30 -2.40 -42.94
C TYR A 16 -4.02 -1.96 -42.21
N ASN A 17 -3.75 -0.65 -42.17
CA ASN A 17 -2.53 -0.10 -41.55
C ASN A 17 -2.56 -0.10 -40.01
N PHE A 18 -3.75 -0.06 -39.38
CA PHE A 18 -3.89 -0.10 -37.92
C PHE A 18 -4.05 -1.51 -37.33
N ASN A 19 -4.53 -2.49 -38.11
CA ASN A 19 -4.71 -3.86 -37.64
C ASN A 19 -3.39 -4.58 -37.29
N ASN A 20 -2.27 -4.19 -37.91
CA ASN A 20 -0.96 -4.78 -37.60
C ASN A 20 -0.23 -4.18 -36.39
N ASN A 21 -0.75 -3.09 -35.80
CA ASN A 21 -0.11 -2.43 -34.65
C ASN A 21 -0.86 -2.60 -33.32
N LEU A 22 -2.11 -3.08 -33.35
CA LEU A 22 -2.93 -3.25 -32.13
C LEU A 22 -2.71 -4.59 -31.41
N ILE A 23 -1.99 -5.55 -32.00
CA ILE A 23 -1.73 -6.85 -31.36
C ILE A 23 -0.29 -7.27 -31.67
N LYS A 24 0.70 -6.55 -31.13
CA LYS A 24 1.97 -7.22 -30.88
C LYS A 24 1.75 -8.10 -29.65
N PRO A 25 1.83 -9.43 -29.74
CA PRO A 25 1.79 -10.26 -28.55
C PRO A 25 2.88 -9.76 -27.62
N ILE A 26 2.48 -9.39 -26.40
CA ILE A 26 3.42 -8.93 -25.39
C ILE A 26 4.47 -10.03 -25.28
N ASN A 27 5.73 -9.69 -25.58
CA ASN A 27 6.82 -10.61 -25.35
C ASN A 27 7.03 -10.65 -23.83
N PHE A 28 6.32 -11.59 -23.20
CA PHE A 28 6.32 -11.74 -21.75
C PHE A 28 7.71 -12.01 -21.20
N GLU A 29 8.56 -12.75 -21.93
CA GLU A 29 9.95 -13.00 -21.53
C GLU A 29 10.74 -11.70 -21.44
N LYS A 30 10.67 -10.86 -22.47
CA LYS A 30 11.35 -9.56 -22.51
C LYS A 30 10.76 -8.58 -21.49
N LEU A 31 9.45 -8.58 -21.30
CA LEU A 31 8.80 -7.76 -20.28
C LEU A 31 9.28 -8.19 -18.88
N PHE A 32 9.33 -9.50 -18.62
CA PHE A 32 9.75 -10.06 -17.35
C PHE A 32 11.23 -9.78 -17.06
N GLU A 33 12.11 -9.91 -18.05
CA GLU A 33 13.53 -9.49 -17.93
C GLU A 33 13.67 -8.01 -17.57
N ILE A 34 12.88 -7.14 -18.19
CA ILE A 34 12.88 -5.71 -17.90
C ILE A 34 12.40 -5.48 -16.46
N LEU A 35 11.33 -6.14 -16.03
CA LEU A 35 10.80 -6.00 -14.67
C LEU A 35 11.80 -6.49 -13.61
N ILE A 36 12.44 -7.65 -13.82
CA ILE A 36 13.45 -8.20 -12.90
C ILE A 36 14.67 -7.29 -12.78
N LYS A 37 15.08 -6.63 -13.87
CA LYS A 37 16.22 -5.69 -13.84
C LYS A 37 16.06 -4.57 -12.80
N TYR A 38 14.82 -4.19 -12.49
CA TYR A 38 14.52 -3.15 -11.50
C TYR A 38 14.16 -3.71 -10.11
N LEU A 39 13.98 -5.03 -9.98
CA LEU A 39 13.87 -5.73 -8.70
C LEU A 39 15.28 -5.88 -8.11
N LYS A 40 15.84 -4.80 -7.57
CA LYS A 40 17.06 -4.88 -6.76
C LYS A 40 16.76 -5.81 -5.58
N ASN A 41 17.26 -7.03 -5.66
CA ASN A 41 17.21 -7.98 -4.57
C ASN A 41 18.12 -7.47 -3.45
N THR A 42 17.54 -6.78 -2.46
CA THR A 42 18.22 -6.37 -1.23
C THR A 42 17.86 -7.30 -0.08
N HIS A 43 17.84 -8.62 -0.32
CA HIS A 43 18.12 -9.55 0.78
C HIS A 43 19.64 -9.72 0.91
N MET A 44 20.31 -8.62 1.30
CA MET A 44 21.45 -8.79 2.20
C MET A 44 20.85 -9.25 3.52
N THR A 45 21.33 -10.41 3.96
CA THR A 45 21.10 -11.01 5.27
C THR A 45 21.33 -9.98 6.38
N ALA A 46 20.29 -9.25 6.78
CA ALA A 46 20.19 -8.74 8.12
C ALA A 46 19.50 -9.83 8.93
N GLN A 47 20.33 -10.59 9.63
CA GLN A 47 19.91 -11.46 10.71
C GLN A 47 19.23 -10.56 11.74
N SER A 48 17.93 -10.31 11.56
CA SER A 48 17.12 -9.67 12.58
C SER A 48 17.05 -10.66 13.72
N THR A 49 17.87 -10.45 14.74
CA THR A 49 17.69 -11.03 16.06
C THR A 49 16.33 -10.56 16.57
N LEU A 50 15.27 -11.25 16.16
CA LEU A 50 14.03 -11.29 16.91
C LEU A 50 14.36 -12.03 18.19
N SER A 51 14.69 -11.25 19.22
CA SER A 51 14.53 -11.70 20.59
C SER A 51 13.05 -12.04 20.77
N GLU A 52 12.71 -13.30 20.58
CA GLU A 52 11.56 -13.92 21.23
C GLU A 52 11.84 -13.84 22.73
N THR A 53 11.43 -12.73 23.33
CA THR A 53 11.46 -12.57 24.78
C THR A 53 10.02 -12.37 25.23
N GLU A 54 9.50 -13.47 25.76
CA GLU A 54 8.60 -13.51 26.90
C GLU A 54 7.19 -12.95 26.66
N THR A 55 6.27 -13.89 26.40
CA THR A 55 4.89 -13.82 26.88
C THR A 55 4.85 -13.51 28.37
N MET A 56 4.83 -12.23 28.72
CA MET A 56 4.12 -11.74 29.90
C MET A 56 2.67 -11.43 29.46
N PRO A 57 1.65 -11.75 30.26
CA PRO A 57 0.32 -11.23 30.04
C PRO A 57 0.34 -9.75 30.44
N ALA A 58 0.86 -8.90 29.56
CA ALA A 58 0.70 -7.47 29.70
C ALA A 58 -0.77 -7.19 29.40
N THR A 59 -1.56 -6.93 30.44
CA THR A 59 -2.83 -6.22 30.32
C THR A 59 -2.58 -5.04 29.40
N GLU A 60 -3.13 -5.09 28.17
CA GLU A 60 -2.89 -4.01 27.21
C GLU A 60 -3.26 -2.69 27.90
N PRO A 61 -2.35 -1.71 27.97
CA PRO A 61 -2.63 -0.46 28.65
C PRO A 61 -3.88 0.15 28.02
N GLU A 62 -4.89 0.38 28.86
CA GLU A 62 -6.13 0.93 28.38
C GLU A 62 -5.86 2.31 27.75
N TRP A 63 -6.38 2.55 26.55
CA TRP A 63 -6.26 3.86 25.91
C TRP A 63 -6.82 4.96 26.83
N SER A 64 -6.14 6.11 26.88
CA SER A 64 -6.66 7.29 27.56
C SER A 64 -7.98 7.74 26.91
N ASP A 65 -8.81 8.47 27.66
CA ASP A 65 -10.09 8.94 27.13
C ASP A 65 -9.91 9.94 25.97
N GLU A 66 -8.82 10.71 26.00
CA GLU A 66 -8.43 11.60 24.89
C GLU A 66 -8.09 10.80 23.63
N LEU A 67 -7.32 9.71 23.77
CA LEU A 67 -6.99 8.84 22.66
C LEU A 67 -8.23 8.10 22.14
N LYS A 68 -9.13 7.66 23.01
CA LYS A 68 -10.42 7.07 22.60
C LYS A 68 -11.25 8.07 21.80
N GLN A 69 -11.31 9.32 22.24
CA GLN A 69 -12.06 10.36 21.53
C GLN A 69 -11.41 10.67 20.18
N TYR A 70 -10.10 10.85 20.14
CA TYR A 70 -9.36 11.06 18.90
C TYR A 70 -9.55 9.90 17.93
N ALA A 71 -9.46 8.66 18.42
CA ALA A 71 -9.69 7.48 17.61
C ALA A 71 -11.09 7.45 17.00
N ARG A 72 -12.13 7.81 17.76
CA ARG A 72 -13.52 7.87 17.27
C ARG A 72 -13.71 8.92 16.17
N VAL A 73 -13.06 10.07 16.29
CA VAL A 73 -13.24 11.19 15.34
C VAL A 73 -12.36 11.05 14.09
N GLU A 74 -11.13 10.56 14.25
CA GLU A 74 -10.10 10.60 13.20
C GLU A 74 -9.71 9.19 12.71
N LEU A 75 -9.24 8.32 13.61
CA LEU A 75 -8.62 7.05 13.20
C LEU A 75 -9.62 6.01 12.69
N ILE A 76 -10.79 5.89 13.31
CA ILE A 76 -11.83 4.93 12.92
C ILE A 76 -12.42 5.27 11.55
N PRO A 77 -12.82 6.52 11.24
CA PRO A 77 -13.26 6.88 9.90
C PRO A 77 -12.19 6.62 8.83
N LEU A 78 -10.93 6.98 9.12
CA LEU A 78 -9.82 6.75 8.20
C LEU A 78 -9.60 5.25 7.96
N TYR A 79 -9.65 4.44 9.02
CA TYR A 79 -9.57 2.98 8.90
C TYR A 79 -10.67 2.41 8.00
N HIS A 80 -11.92 2.85 8.16
CA HIS A 80 -13.02 2.39 7.30
C HIS A 80 -12.81 2.79 5.84
N GLN A 81 -12.30 3.98 5.57
CA GLN A 81 -11.96 4.41 4.22
C GLN A 81 -10.90 3.48 3.62
N VAL A 82 -9.82 3.21 4.34
CA VAL A 82 -8.71 2.37 3.88
C VAL A 82 -9.15 0.94 3.58
N ILE A 83 -9.96 0.34 4.45
CA ILE A 83 -10.50 -1.02 4.22
C ILE A 83 -11.40 -1.07 2.99
N HIS A 84 -12.08 0.03 2.66
CA HIS A 84 -12.94 0.14 1.49
C HIS A 84 -12.15 0.38 0.20
N THR A 85 -11.18 1.30 0.19
CA THR A 85 -10.43 1.66 -1.02
C THR A 85 -9.34 0.65 -1.36
N GLN A 86 -8.68 0.09 -0.34
CA GLN A 86 -7.55 -0.84 -0.46
C GLN A 86 -6.39 -0.31 -1.32
N LEU A 87 -6.28 1.01 -1.48
CA LEU A 87 -5.16 1.65 -2.17
C LEU A 87 -3.94 1.66 -1.24
N ILE A 88 -2.77 1.28 -1.77
CA ILE A 88 -1.52 1.23 -0.99
C ILE A 88 -1.18 2.61 -0.43
N ASP A 89 -1.34 3.66 -1.22
CA ASP A 89 -1.09 5.04 -0.79
C ASP A 89 -1.99 5.43 0.41
N ASP A 90 -3.28 5.07 0.37
CA ASP A 90 -4.21 5.32 1.49
C ASP A 90 -3.82 4.51 2.75
N ILE A 91 -3.36 3.28 2.56
CA ILE A 91 -2.89 2.41 3.64
C ILE A 91 -1.61 2.98 4.28
N GLU A 92 -0.68 3.47 3.47
CA GLU A 92 0.56 4.10 3.91
C GLU A 92 0.26 5.38 4.70
N ASP A 93 -0.61 6.24 4.19
CA ASP A 93 -1.06 7.46 4.87
C ASP A 93 -1.71 7.13 6.21
N PHE A 94 -2.53 6.08 6.27
CA PHE A 94 -3.07 5.59 7.54
C PHE A 94 -1.99 5.12 8.52
N GLY A 95 -0.97 4.40 8.03
CA GLY A 95 0.20 4.04 8.83
C GLY A 95 0.90 5.26 9.42
N ARG A 96 1.11 6.31 8.62
CA ARG A 96 1.69 7.59 9.07
C ARG A 96 0.83 8.26 10.14
N ARG A 97 -0.50 8.33 9.95
CA ARG A 97 -1.44 8.88 10.94
C ARG A 97 -1.48 8.11 12.25
N LEU A 98 -1.33 6.79 12.20
CA LEU A 98 -1.22 5.96 13.40
C LEU A 98 0.06 6.26 14.17
N THR A 99 1.19 6.43 13.47
CA THR A 99 2.46 6.81 14.09
C THR A 99 2.37 8.20 14.73
N GLU A 100 1.80 9.19 14.04
CA GLU A 100 1.57 10.53 14.58
C GLU A 100 0.69 10.50 15.84
N ALA A 101 -0.42 9.76 15.81
CA ALA A 101 -1.28 9.60 16.98
C ALA A 101 -0.54 8.90 18.13
N GLY A 102 0.24 7.85 17.81
CA GLY A 102 1.06 7.16 18.80
C GLY A 102 2.09 8.08 19.47
N GLN A 103 2.70 9.01 18.73
CA GLN A 103 3.60 10.01 19.28
C GLN A 103 2.85 11.03 20.16
N LEU A 104 1.70 11.52 19.69
CA LEU A 104 0.90 12.51 20.40
C LEU A 104 0.39 12.01 21.75
N PHE A 105 0.00 10.74 21.82
CA PHE A 105 -0.58 10.13 23.03
C PHE A 105 0.39 9.18 23.75
N GLU A 106 1.69 9.22 23.40
CA GLU A 106 2.75 8.36 23.95
C GLU A 106 2.40 6.85 23.91
N ASN A 107 1.64 6.43 22.90
CA ASN A 107 1.17 5.06 22.73
C ASN A 107 2.12 4.28 21.80
N LYS A 108 3.03 3.52 22.40
CA LYS A 108 4.01 2.71 21.67
C LYS A 108 3.37 1.70 20.71
N LYS A 109 2.24 1.08 21.06
CA LYS A 109 1.56 0.10 20.20
C LYS A 109 1.08 0.75 18.90
N LEU A 110 0.57 1.98 18.95
CA LEU A 110 0.18 2.74 17.76
C LEU A 110 1.40 3.12 16.89
N ILE A 111 2.49 3.55 17.52
CA ILE A 111 3.76 3.85 16.82
C ILE A 111 4.26 2.60 16.09
N ASP A 112 4.38 1.48 16.80
CA ASP A 112 4.90 0.22 16.26
C ASP A 112 3.99 -0.31 15.14
N THR A 113 2.67 -0.18 15.30
CA THR A 113 1.70 -0.61 14.28
C THR A 113 1.76 0.27 13.04
N GLY A 114 1.78 1.59 13.20
CA GLY A 114 1.86 2.55 12.10
C GLY A 114 3.13 2.36 11.28
N ASN A 115 4.29 2.23 11.94
CA ASN A 115 5.56 1.98 11.27
C ASN A 115 5.55 0.66 10.47
N ARG A 116 5.02 -0.43 11.05
CA ARG A 116 4.90 -1.70 10.33
C ARG A 116 4.01 -1.59 9.09
N ILE A 117 2.93 -0.81 9.15
CA ILE A 117 2.05 -0.59 8.00
C ILE A 117 2.80 0.14 6.89
N VAL A 118 3.53 1.21 7.23
CA VAL A 118 4.36 1.95 6.26
C VAL A 118 5.43 1.04 5.65
N ASP A 119 6.16 0.28 6.47
CA ASP A 119 7.19 -0.65 5.99
C ASP A 119 6.62 -1.70 5.04
N TYR A 120 5.45 -2.26 5.35
CA TYR A 120 4.79 -3.25 4.48
C TYR A 120 4.22 -2.62 3.20
N ALA A 121 3.76 -1.36 3.25
CA ALA A 121 3.31 -0.62 2.07
C ALA A 121 4.49 -0.33 1.12
N ASP A 122 5.60 0.19 1.66
CA ASP A 122 6.84 0.46 0.92
C ASP A 122 7.42 -0.79 0.24
N GLN A 123 7.27 -1.95 0.91
CA GLN A 123 7.74 -3.25 0.41
C GLN A 123 6.70 -3.99 -0.45
N PHE A 124 5.50 -3.43 -0.64
CA PHE A 124 4.38 -4.08 -1.34
C PHE A 124 3.99 -5.46 -0.76
N GLU A 125 4.11 -5.62 0.56
CA GLU A 125 3.83 -6.86 1.31
C GLU A 125 2.32 -7.02 1.59
N VAL A 126 1.53 -7.23 0.54
CA VAL A 126 0.06 -7.22 0.56
C VAL A 126 -0.55 -8.18 1.60
N GLU A 127 0.04 -9.37 1.76
CA GLU A 127 -0.44 -10.36 2.73
C GLU A 127 -0.27 -9.88 4.18
N LYS A 128 0.88 -9.27 4.47
CA LYS A 128 1.18 -8.72 5.79
C LYS A 128 0.31 -7.49 6.09
N LEU A 129 0.09 -6.62 5.11
CA LEU A 129 -0.86 -5.50 5.21
C LEU A 129 -2.28 -6.00 5.51
N THR A 130 -2.75 -6.99 4.77
CA THR A 130 -4.09 -7.55 4.97
C THR A 130 -4.24 -8.15 6.37
N LYS A 131 -3.19 -8.84 6.86
CA LYS A 131 -3.19 -9.42 8.20
C LYS A 131 -3.23 -8.35 9.29
N ILE A 132 -2.35 -7.36 9.23
CA ILE A 132 -2.26 -6.32 10.28
C ILE A 132 -3.51 -5.43 10.31
N LEU A 133 -4.10 -5.11 9.15
CA LEU A 133 -5.35 -4.35 9.08
C LEU A 133 -6.55 -5.12 9.66
N LYS A 134 -6.58 -6.44 9.53
CA LYS A 134 -7.59 -7.29 10.18
C LYS A 134 -7.39 -7.36 11.69
N GLU A 135 -6.15 -7.52 12.15
CA GLU A 135 -5.81 -7.46 13.58
C GLU A 135 -6.24 -6.12 14.19
N PHE A 136 -6.03 -5.02 13.46
CA PHE A 136 -6.40 -3.69 13.88
C PHE A 136 -7.92 -3.49 14.01
N LYS A 137 -8.73 -4.18 13.20
CA LYS A 137 -10.20 -4.17 13.31
C LYS A 137 -10.66 -4.51 14.72
N HIS A 138 -10.05 -5.53 15.32
CA HIS A 138 -10.42 -6.02 16.64
C HIS A 138 -10.18 -4.99 17.75
N ILE A 139 -9.22 -4.07 17.55
CA ILE A 139 -8.94 -2.98 18.49
C ILE A 139 -10.11 -1.99 18.54
N PHE A 140 -10.77 -1.73 17.42
CA PHE A 140 -11.91 -0.82 17.36
C PHE A 140 -13.25 -1.48 17.72
N ASP A 141 -13.42 -2.76 17.39
CA ASP A 141 -14.68 -3.48 17.66
C ASP A 141 -14.86 -3.86 19.15
N HIS A 142 -13.79 -3.94 19.96
CA HIS A 142 -13.87 -4.38 21.35
C HIS A 142 -14.35 -3.33 22.38
N LYS A 143 -14.89 -2.18 21.98
CA LYS A 143 -15.47 -1.17 22.91
C LYS A 143 -16.77 -0.52 22.41
N GLN A 144 -17.78 -1.34 22.13
CA GLN A 144 -19.18 -0.93 22.26
C GLN A 144 -19.73 -1.34 23.62
#